data_AF-A0A3G9HJ85-F1
#
_entry.id   AF-A0A3G9HJ85-F1
#
_cell.length_a   1.000
_cell.length_b   1.000
_cell.length_c   1.000
_cell.angle_alpha   90.00
_cell.angle_beta   90.00
_cell.angle_gamma   90.00
#
_symmetry.space_group_name_H-M   'P 1'
#
loop_
_entity.id
_entity.type
_entity.pdbx_description
1 polymer ?
#
loop_
_entity_poly.entity_id
_entity_poly.type
_entity_poly.pdbx_seq_one_letter_code
_entity_poly.pdbx_strand_id
1 'polypeptide(L)' 'MVRYDLRHLHDNFYDRMMELLETGTEVDEVAIFLFEIGDFTPVQKSADLIKEAGHELLNSLKFNEVDWTIVVRRKK' A
#
# COMPACT_ATOMS: atom_id res chain seq x y z
N MET A 1 11.93 6.92 4.05
CA MET A 1 11.00 5.77 4.17
C MET A 1 9.89 6.22 5.08
N VAL A 2 8.64 6.13 4.60
CA VAL A 2 7.46 6.59 5.34
C VAL A 2 6.54 5.41 5.60
N ARG A 3 5.87 5.39 6.76
CA ARG A 3 4.88 4.37 7.11
C ARG A 3 3.52 5.03 7.31
N TYR A 4 2.51 4.47 6.64
CA TYR A 4 1.12 4.89 6.70
C TYR A 4 0.27 3.78 7.30
N ASP A 5 -0.56 4.14 8.29
CA ASP A 5 -1.50 3.22 8.93
C ASP A 5 -2.91 3.49 8.41
N LEU A 6 -3.42 2.55 7.62
CA LEU A 6 -4.72 2.57 6.95
C LEU A 6 -5.70 1.55 7.54
N ARG A 7 -5.39 0.90 8.66
CA ARG A 7 -6.28 -0.11 9.28
C ARG A 7 -7.66 0.45 9.60
N HIS A 8 -7.72 1.73 9.94
CA HIS A 8 -8.97 2.45 10.22
C HIS A 8 -9.91 2.59 9.00
N LEU A 9 -9.42 2.33 7.78
CA LEU A 9 -10.20 2.44 6.54
C LEU A 9 -10.81 1.10 6.11
N HIS A 10 -10.43 -0.01 6.73
CA HIS A 10 -10.88 -1.36 6.38
C HIS A 10 -10.83 -1.60 4.85
N ASP A 11 -11.96 -1.82 4.20
CA ASP A 11 -12.04 -2.12 2.76
C ASP A 11 -11.80 -0.92 1.83
N ASN A 12 -11.84 0.32 2.35
CA ASN A 12 -11.74 1.56 1.58
C ASN A 12 -10.36 2.22 1.68
N PHE A 13 -9.28 1.43 1.75
CA PHE A 13 -7.92 1.95 1.88
C PHE A 13 -7.25 2.34 0.55
N TYR A 14 -7.76 1.86 -0.59
CA TYR A 14 -7.11 2.04 -1.90
C TYR A 14 -6.93 3.50 -2.29
N ASP A 15 -7.99 4.30 -2.17
CA ASP A 15 -7.98 5.72 -2.55
C ASP A 15 -6.96 6.48 -1.69
N ARG A 16 -6.95 6.22 -0.38
CA ARG A 16 -5.99 6.85 0.53
C ARG A 16 -4.57 6.40 0.32
N MET A 17 -4.34 5.13 0.00
CA MET A 17 -3.02 4.62 -0.33
C MET A 17 -2.44 5.37 -1.54
N MET A 18 -3.22 5.52 -2.61
CA MET A 18 -2.79 6.24 -3.82
C MET A 18 -2.53 7.72 -3.53
N GLU A 19 -3.43 8.38 -2.80
CA GLU A 19 -3.25 9.78 -2.44
C GLU A 19 -2.00 10.01 -1.59
N LEU A 20 -1.73 9.16 -0.60
CA LEU A 20 -0.53 9.26 0.25
C LEU A 20 0.75 8.93 -0.52
N LEU A 21 0.67 8.06 -1.53
CA LEU A 21 1.79 7.78 -2.41
C LEU A 21 2.12 9.02 -3.28
N GLU A 22 1.12 9.71 -3.81
CA GLU A 22 1.31 10.89 -4.66
C GLU A 22 1.62 12.17 -3.89
N THR A 23 1.03 12.37 -2.71
CA THR A 23 1.15 13.62 -1.94
C THR A 23 2.17 13.53 -0.81
N GLY A 24 2.37 12.33 -0.23
CA GLY A 24 3.13 12.15 1.00
C GLY A 24 4.44 11.37 0.85
N THR A 25 4.75 10.84 -0.34
CA THR A 25 5.98 10.05 -0.58
C THR A 25 6.80 10.71 -1.66
N GLU A 26 8.10 10.94 -1.45
CA GLU A 26 8.94 11.53 -2.51
C GLU A 26 9.28 10.52 -3.62
N VAL A 27 9.68 11.02 -4.79
CA VAL A 27 10.15 10.14 -5.88
C VAL A 27 11.39 9.37 -5.41
N ASP A 28 11.43 8.09 -5.75
CA ASP A 28 12.41 7.09 -5.28
C ASP A 28 12.35 6.76 -3.78
N GLU A 29 11.42 7.34 -3.02
CA GLU A 29 11.19 7.00 -1.62
C GLU A 29 10.32 5.74 -1.48
N VAL A 30 10.54 5.02 -0.39
CA VAL A 30 9.77 3.83 -0.01
C VAL A 30 8.68 4.21 0.99
N ALA A 31 7.44 3.89 0.65
CA ALA A 31 6.26 3.96 1.50
C ALA A 31 5.81 2.56 1.94
N ILE A 32 5.44 2.43 3.21
CA ILE A 32 4.90 1.20 3.80
C ILE A 32 3.46 1.49 4.19
N PHE A 33 2.52 0.75 3.63
CA PHE A 33 1.10 0.86 3.97
C PHE A 33 0.69 -0.35 4.80
N LEU A 34 0.12 -0.11 5.98
CA LEU A 34 -0.47 -1.12 6.84
C LEU A 34 -1.99 -1.02 6.75
N PHE A 35 -2.67 -2.12 6.47
CA PHE A 35 -4.13 -2.21 6.41
C PHE A 35 -4.61 -3.54 6.98
N GLU A 36 -5.88 -3.58 7.38
CA GLU A 36 -6.50 -4.77 7.96
C GLU A 36 -7.55 -5.29 6.98
N ILE A 37 -7.34 -6.52 6.48
CA ILE A 37 -8.23 -7.19 5.52
C ILE A 37 -8.33 -8.68 5.85
N GLY A 38 -9.53 -9.25 5.68
CA GLY A 38 -9.78 -10.66 5.99
C GLY A 38 -9.38 -11.66 4.90
N ASP A 39 -9.21 -11.22 3.65
CA ASP A 39 -8.89 -12.07 2.49
C ASP A 39 -7.72 -11.46 1.67
N PHE A 40 -7.03 -12.25 0.84
CA PHE A 40 -5.88 -11.82 0.04
C PHE A 40 -6.24 -10.98 -1.18
N THR A 41 -7.49 -11.05 -1.64
CA THR A 41 -7.99 -10.36 -2.84
C THR A 41 -7.62 -8.85 -2.90
N PRO A 42 -7.73 -8.07 -1.80
CA PRO A 42 -7.34 -6.67 -1.77
C PRO A 42 -5.84 -6.38 -1.94
N VAL A 43 -4.97 -7.30 -1.52
CA VAL A 43 -3.50 -7.15 -1.69
C VAL A 43 -3.15 -7.19 -3.16
N GLN A 44 -3.71 -8.17 -3.88
CA GLN A 44 -3.50 -8.33 -5.31
C GLN A 44 -3.97 -7.10 -6.08
N LYS A 45 -5.18 -6.61 -5.77
CA LYS A 45 -5.73 -5.40 -6.38
C LYS A 45 -4.87 -4.17 -6.10
N SER A 46 -4.34 -4.04 -4.89
CA SER A 46 -3.43 -2.94 -4.53
C SER A 46 -2.13 -3.01 -5.33
N ALA A 47 -1.56 -4.21 -5.46
CA ALA A 47 -0.36 -4.44 -6.26
C ALA A 47 -0.56 -4.08 -7.74
N ASP A 48 -1.72 -4.45 -8.31
CA ASP A 48 -2.08 -4.11 -9.68
C ASP A 48 -2.21 -2.58 -9.84
N LEU A 49 -2.93 -1.90 -8.94
CA LEU A 49 -3.06 -0.43 -8.95
C LEU A 49 -1.72 0.30 -8.90
N ILE A 50 -0.81 -0.14 -8.02
CA ILE A 50 0.54 0.42 -7.87
C ILE A 50 1.32 0.26 -9.18
N LYS A 51 1.22 -0.91 -9.80
CA LYS A 51 1.91 -1.22 -11.05
C LYS A 51 1.32 -0.44 -12.22
N GLU A 52 0.01 -0.29 -12.29
CA GLU A 52 -0.70 0.53 -13.28
C GLU A 52 -0.34 2.01 -13.15
N ALA A 53 -0.19 2.50 -11.91
CA ALA A 53 0.31 3.85 -11.63
C ALA A 53 1.79 4.07 -12.00
N GLY A 54 2.51 2.99 -12.34
CA GLY A 54 3.92 3.04 -12.71
C GLY A 54 4.86 3.15 -11.51
N HIS A 55 4.41 2.73 -10.34
CA HIS A 55 5.21 2.59 -9.13
C HIS A 55 5.70 1.14 -8.95
N GLU A 56 6.67 0.95 -8.07
CA GLU A 56 7.31 -0.34 -7.86
C GLU A 56 6.85 -0.96 -6.54
N LEU A 57 6.16 -2.09 -6.58
CA LEU A 57 5.88 -2.88 -5.38
C LEU A 57 7.15 -3.66 -5.00
N LEU A 58 7.70 -3.38 -3.82
CA LEU A 58 8.91 -4.05 -3.33
C LEU A 58 8.59 -5.33 -2.56
N ASN A 59 7.59 -5.28 -1.68
CA ASN A 59 7.25 -6.41 -0.84
C ASN A 59 5.79 -6.35 -0.37
N SER A 60 5.24 -7.51 -0.01
CA SER A 60 3.97 -7.65 0.67
C SER A 60 4.14 -8.64 1.80
N LEU A 61 3.84 -8.25 3.04
CA LEU A 61 4.02 -9.07 4.22
C LEU A 61 2.73 -9.16 5.02
N LYS A 62 2.28 -10.39 5.25
CA LYS A 62 1.18 -10.71 6.16
C LYS A 62 1.71 -10.69 7.59
N PHE A 63 1.19 -9.79 8.42
CA PHE A 63 1.64 -9.63 9.79
C PHE A 63 0.86 -10.56 10.74
N ASN A 64 -0.46 -10.65 10.58
CA ASN A 64 -1.37 -11.53 11.34
C ASN A 64 -2.44 -12.12 10.41
N GLU A 65 -3.45 -12.82 10.94
CA GLU A 65 -4.56 -13.33 10.12
C GLU A 65 -5.28 -12.24 9.31
N VAL A 66 -5.39 -11.03 9.87
CA VAL A 66 -6.09 -9.88 9.29
C VAL A 66 -5.18 -8.70 8.93
N ASP A 67 -4.01 -8.56 9.57
CA ASP A 67 -3.11 -7.42 9.33
C ASP A 67 -2.15 -7.69 8.16
N TRP A 68 -2.08 -6.74 7.22
CA TRP A 68 -1.23 -6.80 6.04
C TRP A 68 -0.45 -5.52 5.83
N THR A 69 0.78 -5.68 5.39
CA THR A 69 1.64 -4.57 4.96
C THR A 69 2.05 -4.74 3.51
N ILE A 70 2.08 -3.63 2.78
CA ILE A 70 2.72 -3.56 1.47
C ILE A 70 3.77 -2.46 1.48
N VAL A 71 4.88 -2.75 0.80
CA VAL A 71 6.03 -1.88 0.67
C VAL A 71 6.10 -1.45 -0.78
N VAL A 72 5.97 -0.16 -1.02
CA VAL A 72 5.89 0.46 -2.33
C VAL A 72 7.01 1.47 -2.46
N ARG A 73 7.70 1.48 -3.58
CA ARG A 73 8.64 2.53 -3.96
C ARG A 73 8.01 3.40 -5.01
N ARG A 74 7.88 4.69 -4.70
CA ARG A 74 7.41 5.66 -5.67
C ARG A 74 8.48 5.83 -6.75
N LYS A 75 8.08 5.72 -8.02
CA LYS A 75 8.97 5.88 -9.18
C LYS A 75 8.64 7.08 -10.07
N LYS A 76 7.50 7.71 -9.85
CA LYS A 76 6.96 8.83 -10.64
C LYS A 76 6.35 9.85 -9.71
#